data_AF-A0A5N5HMB2-F1
#
_entry.id   AF-A0A5N5HMB2-F1
#
_cell.length_a   1.000
_cell.length_b   1.000
_cell.length_c   1.000
_cell.angle_alpha   90.00
_cell.angle_beta   90.00
_cell.angle_gamma   90.00
#
_symmetry.space_group_name_H-M   'P 1'
#
loop_
_entity.id
_entity.type
_entity.pdbx_description
1 polymer ?
#
loop_
_entity_poly.entity_id
_entity_poly.type
_entity_poly.pdbx_seq_one_letter_code
_entity_poly.pdbx_strand_id
1 'polypeptide(L)'
;MHPQVERVQDIASISKDEIPEEFISIQDDKKILNQIIEASREWGMYQIVNHDIPNKAVKKLQEVGRTFFELPQEEKEVYAKPPDSKSVEVDHLFHRVWRPSAINYQFWPKNPRSYRLVRLIIF
;
A
#
# COMPACT_ATOMS: atom_id res chain seq x y z
N MET A 1 -24.12 -10.46 17.02
CA MET A 1 -22.69 -10.38 17.39
C MET A 1 -21.95 -9.87 16.17
N HIS A 2 -21.49 -8.62 16.20
CA HIS A 2 -20.67 -8.05 15.13
C HIS A 2 -19.23 -8.55 15.32
N PRO A 3 -18.58 -9.12 14.29
CA PRO A 3 -17.15 -9.41 14.38
C PRO A 3 -16.41 -8.08 14.52
N GLN A 4 -15.59 -7.96 15.57
CA GLN A 4 -14.69 -6.83 15.75
C GLN A 4 -13.70 -6.85 14.59
N VAL A 5 -13.78 -5.84 13.71
CA VAL A 5 -12.80 -5.64 12.64
C VAL A 5 -11.61 -4.96 13.28
N GLU A 6 -10.58 -5.73 13.64
CA GLU A 6 -9.32 -5.20 14.16
C GLU A 6 -8.69 -4.26 13.12
N ARG A 7 -8.23 -3.09 13.55
CA ARG A 7 -7.65 -2.11 12.64
C ARG A 7 -6.25 -2.58 12.22
N VAL A 8 -5.89 -2.34 10.96
CA VAL A 8 -4.55 -2.65 10.40
C VAL A 8 -3.40 -2.04 11.21
N GLN A 9 -3.67 -0.97 11.98
CA GLN A 9 -2.71 -0.31 12.87
C GLN A 9 -2.41 -1.14 14.13
N ASP A 10 -3.35 -1.97 14.57
CA ASP A 10 -3.20 -2.86 15.73
C ASP A 10 -2.32 -4.06 15.36
N ILE A 11 -2.35 -4.49 14.09
CA ILE A 11 -1.48 -5.54 13.52
C ILE A 11 0.00 -5.08 13.46
N ALA A 12 0.24 -3.77 13.34
CA ALA A 12 1.60 -3.22 13.28
C ALA A 12 2.30 -3.13 14.66
N SER A 13 1.56 -3.38 15.76
CA SER A 13 2.11 -3.48 17.11
C SER A 13 2.37 -4.92 17.55
N ILE A 14 2.15 -5.89 16.66
CA ILE A 14 2.43 -7.30 16.92
C ILE A 14 3.94 -7.45 17.07
N SER A 15 4.34 -8.00 18.22
CA SER A 15 5.73 -8.31 18.51
C SER A 15 6.31 -9.14 17.37
N LYS A 16 7.61 -9.04 17.14
CA LYS A 16 8.33 -9.76 16.08
C LYS A 16 8.13 -11.30 16.12
N ASP A 17 7.53 -11.80 17.19
CA ASP A 17 7.33 -13.20 17.52
C ASP A 17 5.89 -13.72 17.26
N GLU A 18 4.97 -12.89 16.75
CA GLU A 18 3.55 -13.25 16.50
C GLU A 18 3.12 -13.13 15.03
N ILE A 19 4.05 -12.96 14.08
CA ILE A 19 3.70 -13.08 12.66
C ILE A 19 3.70 -14.58 12.31
N PRO A 20 2.57 -15.17 11.86
CA PRO A 20 2.55 -16.57 11.43
C PRO A 20 3.64 -16.81 10.38
N GLU A 21 4.36 -17.92 10.48
CA GLU A 21 5.46 -18.31 9.58
C GLU A 21 5.02 -18.60 8.12
N GLU A 22 3.87 -18.07 7.68
CA GLU A 22 3.42 -18.04 6.29
C GLU A 22 4.19 -16.97 5.48
N PHE A 23 5.51 -16.99 5.61
CA PHE A 23 6.40 -16.17 4.80
C PHE A 23 6.80 -16.94 3.55
N ILE A 24 6.35 -16.46 2.40
CA ILE A 24 6.77 -16.99 1.11
C ILE A 24 8.19 -16.49 0.83
N SER A 25 9.19 -17.35 1.02
CA SER A 25 10.58 -17.09 0.63
C SER A 25 10.81 -17.51 -0.82
N ILE A 26 11.33 -16.60 -1.65
CA ILE A 26 11.57 -16.81 -3.08
C ILE A 26 12.81 -17.69 -3.33
N GLN A 27 12.77 -18.96 -2.92
CA GLN A 27 13.88 -19.92 -3.09
C GLN A 27 13.49 -21.21 -3.83
N ASP A 28 12.20 -21.58 -3.86
CA ASP A 28 11.68 -22.78 -4.56
C ASP A 28 10.32 -22.49 -5.19
N ASP A 29 10.29 -22.34 -6.51
CA ASP A 29 9.11 -21.95 -7.30
C ASP A 29 7.88 -22.82 -7.04
N LYS A 30 8.05 -24.14 -6.82
CA LYS A 30 6.91 -25.05 -6.58
C LYS A 30 6.38 -24.93 -5.17
N LYS A 31 7.27 -24.82 -4.18
CA LYS A 31 6.88 -24.63 -2.79
C LYS A 31 6.19 -23.28 -2.60
N ILE A 32 6.72 -22.22 -3.20
CA ILE A 32 6.13 -20.87 -3.22
C ILE A 32 4.74 -20.90 -3.83
N LEU A 33 4.59 -21.52 -5.01
CA LEU A 33 3.29 -21.57 -5.68
C LEU A 33 2.23 -22.25 -4.80
N ASN A 34 2.57 -23.37 -4.16
CA ASN A 34 1.65 -24.05 -3.25
C ASN A 34 1.30 -23.17 -2.03
N GLN A 35 2.28 -22.49 -1.43
CA GLN A 35 2.01 -21.56 -0.32
C GLN A 35 1.09 -20.40 -0.73
N ILE A 36 1.31 -19.81 -1.90
CA ILE A 36 0.44 -18.76 -2.45
C ILE A 36 -0.98 -19.29 -2.66
N ILE A 37 -1.13 -20.48 -3.25
CA ILE A 37 -2.44 -21.07 -3.52
C ILE A 37 -3.20 -21.33 -2.21
N GLU A 38 -2.57 -21.98 -1.24
CA GLU A 38 -3.24 -22.31 0.01
C GLU A 38 -3.56 -21.05 0.82
N ALA A 39 -2.63 -20.10 0.97
CA ALA A 39 -2.91 -18.85 1.66
C ALA A 39 -4.00 -18.02 0.96
N SER A 40 -4.04 -18.02 -0.38
CA SER A 40 -5.13 -17.38 -1.14
C SER A 40 -6.49 -18.04 -0.89
N ARG A 41 -6.53 -19.37 -0.72
CA ARG A 41 -7.76 -20.14 -0.49
C ARG A 41 -8.26 -20.03 0.94
N GLU A 42 -7.36 -20.08 1.91
CA GLU A 42 -7.69 -20.11 3.33
C GLU A 42 -7.88 -18.71 3.91
N TRP A 43 -6.99 -17.78 3.57
CA TRP A 43 -6.94 -16.44 4.16
C TRP A 43 -7.34 -15.32 3.19
N GLY A 44 -7.18 -15.53 1.89
CA GLY A 44 -7.41 -14.50 0.86
C GLY A 44 -6.34 -13.42 0.80
N MET A 45 -5.28 -13.53 1.62
CA MET A 45 -4.13 -12.63 1.64
C MET A 45 -2.87 -13.36 2.14
N TYR A 46 -1.69 -12.82 1.82
CA TYR A 46 -0.39 -13.33 2.27
C TYR A 46 0.64 -12.20 2.23
N GLN A 47 1.73 -12.33 3.00
CA GLN A 47 2.86 -11.40 2.97
C GLN A 47 4.04 -12.00 2.19
N ILE A 48 4.58 -11.23 1.25
CA ILE A 48 5.82 -11.58 0.57
C ILE A 48 6.97 -10.89 1.28
N VAL A 49 7.97 -11.65 1.69
CA VAL A 49 9.25 -11.15 2.21
C VAL A 49 10.38 -11.53 1.27
N ASN A 50 11.53 -10.85 1.39
CA ASN A 50 12.66 -11.05 0.48
C ASN A 50 12.28 -10.87 -1.00
N HIS A 51 11.39 -9.91 -1.29
CA HIS A 51 10.83 -9.62 -2.61
C HIS A 51 11.78 -8.89 -3.57
N ASP A 52 13.07 -8.77 -3.24
CA ASP A 52 14.14 -8.03 -3.95
C ASP A 52 13.88 -6.53 -4.24
N ILE A 53 12.70 -6.00 -3.92
CA ILE A 53 12.45 -4.55 -3.95
C ILE A 53 13.42 -3.85 -2.98
N PRO A 54 14.25 -2.91 -3.46
CA PRO A 54 15.23 -2.24 -2.62
C PRO A 54 14.59 -1.51 -1.43
N ASN A 55 15.10 -1.74 -0.22
CA ASN A 55 14.64 -1.06 0.99
C ASN A 55 14.66 0.48 0.88
N LYS A 56 15.66 1.04 0.17
CA LYS A 56 15.74 2.48 -0.10
C LYS A 56 14.52 2.99 -0.88
N ALA A 57 14.01 2.16 -1.78
CA ALA A 57 12.86 2.50 -2.60
C ALA A 57 11.57 2.49 -1.77
N VAL A 58 11.36 1.46 -0.95
CA VAL A 58 10.23 1.37 0.00
C VAL A 58 10.25 2.55 1.00
N LYS A 59 11.41 2.84 1.61
CA LYS A 59 11.58 4.00 2.50
C LYS A 59 11.22 5.30 1.80
N LYS A 60 11.69 5.51 0.57
CA LYS A 60 11.40 6.73 -0.18
C LYS A 60 9.90 6.87 -0.47
N LEU A 61 9.23 5.78 -0.81
CA LEU A 61 7.77 5.76 -1.02
C LEU A 61 7.03 6.16 0.27
N GLN A 62 7.40 5.57 1.42
CA GLN A 62 6.81 5.88 2.72
C GLN A 62 7.05 7.34 3.14
N GLU A 63 8.28 7.85 2.99
CA GLU A 63 8.64 9.24 3.30
C GLU A 63 7.82 10.24 2.48
N VAL A 64 7.73 10.01 1.17
CA VAL A 64 7.01 10.89 0.24
C VAL A 64 5.51 10.84 0.49
N GLY A 65 4.95 9.66 0.76
CA GLY A 65 3.56 9.50 1.16
C GLY A 65 3.26 10.25 2.46
N ARG A 66 4.07 10.06 3.50
CA ARG A 66 3.94 10.77 4.78
C ARG A 66 3.98 12.29 4.59
N THR A 67 4.97 12.78 3.85
CA THR A 67 5.12 14.22 3.58
C THR A 67 3.87 14.80 2.91
N PHE A 68 3.21 14.06 2.01
CA PHE A 68 1.96 14.50 1.40
C PHE A 68 0.80 14.54 2.40
N PHE A 69 0.62 13.50 3.22
CA PHE A 69 -0.51 13.42 4.16
C PHE A 69 -0.37 14.38 5.37
N GLU A 70 0.85 14.86 5.65
CA GLU A 70 1.15 15.91 6.62
C GLU A 70 0.90 17.34 6.09
N LEU A 71 0.61 17.52 4.79
CA LEU A 71 0.24 18.83 4.24
C LEU A 71 -1.10 19.33 4.80
N PRO A 72 -1.36 20.67 4.76
CA PRO A 72 -2.65 21.23 5.12
C PRO A 72 -3.80 20.59 4.35
N GLN A 73 -4.98 20.55 4.98
CA GLN A 73 -6.17 19.91 4.39
C GLN A 73 -6.54 20.54 3.05
N GLU A 74 -6.42 21.86 2.91
CA GLU A 74 -6.73 22.59 1.69
C GLU A 74 -5.86 22.15 0.51
N GLU A 75 -4.60 21.78 0.76
CA GLU A 75 -3.70 21.26 -0.28
C GLU A 75 -4.04 19.82 -0.68
N LYS A 76 -4.56 19.02 0.26
CA LYS A 76 -4.95 17.62 0.03
C LYS A 76 -6.30 17.51 -0.69
N GLU A 77 -7.25 18.39 -0.36
CA GLU A 77 -8.61 18.39 -0.93
C GLU A 77 -8.65 18.67 -2.43
N VAL A 78 -7.63 19.34 -2.98
CA VAL A 78 -7.46 19.50 -4.44
C VAL A 78 -7.40 18.15 -5.17
N TYR A 79 -6.99 17.09 -4.49
CA TYR A 79 -6.88 15.72 -5.02
C TYR A 79 -7.93 14.76 -4.44
N ALA A 80 -8.82 15.25 -3.57
CA ALA A 80 -9.86 14.43 -2.97
C ALA A 80 -10.94 14.05 -4.00
N LYS A 81 -11.68 12.99 -3.68
CA LYS A 81 -12.87 12.61 -4.44
C LYS A 81 -13.94 13.71 -4.34
N PRO A 82 -14.83 13.83 -5.34
CA PRO A 82 -15.92 14.78 -5.27
C PRO A 82 -16.84 14.52 -4.05
N PRO A 83 -17.55 15.55 -3.56
CA PRO A 83 -18.26 15.54 -2.26
C PRO A 83 -19.37 14.49 -2.14
N ASP A 84 -19.81 13.92 -3.26
CA ASP A 84 -20.82 12.87 -3.38
C ASP A 84 -20.26 11.46 -3.15
N SER A 85 -18.94 11.33 -2.97
CA SER A 85 -18.30 10.06 -2.65
C SER A 85 -18.62 9.66 -1.20
N LYS A 86 -19.32 8.54 -1.03
CA LYS A 86 -19.59 7.90 0.27
C LYS A 86 -18.29 7.31 0.85
N SER A 87 -17.39 8.15 1.33
CA SER A 87 -16.16 7.70 2.01
C SER A 87 -16.28 7.78 3.52
N VAL A 88 -15.72 6.77 4.18
CA VAL A 88 -15.41 6.74 5.62
C VAL A 88 -14.54 7.97 5.96
N GLU A 89 -14.63 8.50 7.20
CA GLU A 89 -13.89 9.65 7.75
C GLU A 89 -12.35 9.42 7.80
N VAL A 90 -11.73 9.14 6.65
CA VAL A 90 -10.30 8.95 6.49
C VAL A 90 -9.89 9.57 5.16
N ASP A 91 -8.81 10.34 5.17
CA ASP A 91 -8.23 10.93 3.96
C ASP A 91 -7.70 9.81 3.04
N HIS A 92 -8.32 9.67 1.87
CA HIS A 92 -7.89 8.70 0.86
C HIS A 92 -7.42 9.38 -0.42
N LEU A 93 -6.26 8.96 -0.92
CA LEU A 93 -5.76 9.33 -2.24
C LEU A 93 -5.68 8.09 -3.14
N PHE A 94 -6.46 8.07 -4.22
CA PHE A 94 -6.43 7.01 -5.22
C PHE A 94 -6.06 7.56 -6.59
N HIS A 95 -5.05 6.97 -7.22
CA HIS A 95 -4.68 7.27 -8.61
C HIS A 95 -4.13 6.02 -9.30
N ARG A 96 -4.33 5.95 -10.62
CA ARG A 96 -3.81 4.84 -11.43
C ARG A 96 -2.31 5.02 -11.63
N VAL A 97 -1.51 4.01 -11.26
CA VAL A 97 -0.05 3.96 -11.47
C VAL A 97 0.35 3.14 -12.71
N TRP A 98 -0.58 2.33 -13.24
CA TRP A 98 -0.45 1.50 -14.43
C TRP A 98 -1.85 1.23 -15.02
N ARG A 99 -2.06 1.03 -16.34
CA ARG A 99 -1.19 1.10 -17.53
C ARG A 99 -0.75 2.53 -17.85
N PRO A 100 0.36 2.79 -18.59
CA PRO A 100 0.85 4.15 -18.82
C PRO A 100 -0.18 5.09 -19.47
N SER A 101 -0.97 4.56 -20.41
CA SER A 101 -2.04 5.30 -21.10
C SER A 101 -3.24 5.63 -20.20
N ALA A 102 -3.41 4.94 -19.08
CA ALA A 102 -4.51 5.15 -18.14
C ALA A 102 -4.14 6.08 -16.97
N ILE A 103 -2.92 6.63 -16.97
CA ILE A 103 -2.45 7.50 -15.90
C ILE A 103 -2.95 8.91 -16.16
N ASN A 104 -3.78 9.41 -15.24
CA ASN A 104 -4.21 10.79 -15.25
C ASN A 104 -3.46 11.59 -14.18
N TYR A 105 -2.44 12.34 -14.60
CA TYR A 105 -1.60 13.18 -13.73
C TYR A 105 -2.31 14.40 -13.12
N GLN A 106 -3.55 14.69 -13.52
CA GLN A 106 -4.36 15.71 -12.86
C GLN A 106 -4.64 15.34 -11.41
N PHE A 107 -4.85 14.05 -11.13
CA PHE A 107 -5.16 13.51 -9.79
C PHE A 107 -3.92 13.09 -9.00
N TRP A 108 -2.72 13.46 -9.46
CA TRP A 108 -1.47 13.16 -8.76
C TRP A 108 -1.02 14.40 -7.99
N PRO A 109 -0.62 14.26 -6.71
CA PRO A 109 -0.02 15.35 -5.95
C PRO A 109 1.13 16.01 -6.71
N LYS A 110 1.16 17.35 -6.68
CA LYS A 110 2.28 18.16 -7.17
C LYS A 110 3.26 18.51 -6.05
N ASN A 111 2.77 18.49 -4.80
CA ASN A 111 3.52 18.72 -3.58
C ASN A 111 3.44 17.46 -2.71
N PRO A 112 4.56 16.88 -2.23
CA PRO A 112 5.94 17.22 -2.57
C PRO A 112 6.27 16.92 -4.04
N ARG A 113 7.21 17.67 -4.65
CA ARG A 113 7.64 17.43 -6.06
C ARG A 113 8.11 15.99 -6.29
N SER A 114 8.66 15.35 -5.26
CA SER A 114 9.11 13.96 -5.30
C SER A 114 7.98 12.93 -5.38
N TYR A 115 6.71 13.32 -5.16
CA TYR A 115 5.55 12.42 -5.21
C TYR A 115 5.43 11.68 -6.52
N ARG A 116 5.71 12.33 -7.64
CA ARG A 116 5.58 11.71 -8.96
C ARG A 116 6.81 10.88 -9.35
N LEU A 117 7.92 11.03 -8.64
CA LEU A 117 9.19 10.36 -8.94
C LEU A 117 9.28 8.95 -8.36
N VAL A 118 8.51 8.66 -7.30
CA VAL A 118 8.47 7.32 -6.69
C VAL A 118 7.73 6.28 -7.56
N ARG A 119 7.10 6.70 -8.67
CA ARG A 119 6.46 5.80 -9.64
C ARG A 119 7.43 4.76 -10.22
N LEU A 120 8.71 5.10 -10.33
CA LEU A 120 9.74 4.20 -10.88
C LEU A 120 10.05 3.00 -9.98
N ILE A 121 9.48 2.95 -8.78
CA ILE A 121 9.74 1.91 -7.78
C ILE A 121 8.79 0.71 -7.94
N ILE A 122 7.73 0.84 -8.75
CA ILE A 122 6.64 -0.17 -8.88
C ILE A 122 6.76 -0.97 -10.20
N PHE A 123 7.93 -1.01 -10.84
CA PHE A 123 8.16 -1.81 -12.07
C PHE A 123 9.48 -2.54 -12.02
#